data_AF-A0A0L8I5I9-F1
#
_entry.id   AF-A0A0L8I5I9-F1
#
_cell.length_a   1.000
_cell.length_b   1.000
_cell.length_c   1.000
_cell.angle_alpha   90.00
_cell.angle_beta   90.00
_cell.angle_gamma   90.00
#
_symmetry.space_group_name_H-M   'P 1'
#
loop_
_entity.id
_entity.type
_entity.pdbx_description
1 polymer ?
#
loop_
_entity_poly.entity_id
_entity_poly.type
_entity_poly.pdbx_seq_one_letter_code
_entity_poly.pdbx_strand_id
1 'polypeptide(L)'
;MSLLRSGSAKETDRISTRLTKNKSRVRFARLKAVLQHGRSQMTETSKRVKERALDASNQVAVPLMVHHTISSIPVVGSDNKLSCPGDLRCGDIYTHTYHGLPSTIIDEKSGNIHSTLWDARKRGVFFDVGHGEGSFTWTVAEICAQNGFWPDIISTDLHSGNTDGPAYDLVTVMSKFLHLGMSIADIVKAVTETPARAIQKSEDIGKLAIGREADVTVLRIEECDVTMEDSYGQQRRIRQRIIPVAVFRAGKLYEVRTPDVWPNIEKAKLLSAGWNELVIKDKEKPHF
;
A
#
# COMPACT_ATOMS: atom_id res chain seq x y z
N MET A 1 -6.41 -29.47 25.37
CA MET A 1 -5.66 -28.88 24.24
C MET A 1 -6.04 -29.40 22.84
N SER A 2 -6.90 -30.41 22.69
CA SER A 2 -7.26 -30.99 21.37
C SER A 2 -8.47 -30.32 20.67
N LEU A 3 -9.48 -29.84 21.41
CA LEU A 3 -10.72 -29.31 20.82
C LEU A 3 -10.64 -27.88 20.23
N LEU A 4 -9.69 -27.04 20.64
CA LEU A 4 -9.54 -25.68 20.10
C LEU A 4 -8.87 -25.66 18.71
N ARG A 5 -8.06 -26.68 18.39
CA ARG A 5 -7.44 -26.84 17.06
C ARG A 5 -8.44 -27.34 16.02
N SER A 6 -9.40 -28.19 16.40
CA SER A 6 -10.37 -28.78 15.47
C SER A 6 -11.44 -27.81 14.98
N GLY A 7 -11.79 -26.78 15.76
CA GLY A 7 -12.69 -25.70 15.35
C GLY A 7 -12.06 -24.73 14.34
N SER A 8 -10.79 -24.36 14.55
CA SER A 8 -10.05 -23.46 13.66
C SER A 8 -9.80 -24.10 12.29
N ALA A 9 -9.40 -25.37 12.25
CA ALA A 9 -9.17 -26.09 10.99
C ALA A 9 -10.44 -26.17 10.13
N LYS A 10 -11.60 -26.50 10.74
CA LYS A 10 -12.89 -26.58 10.04
C LYS A 10 -13.34 -25.25 9.45
N GLU A 11 -12.96 -24.12 10.05
CA GLU A 11 -13.34 -22.80 9.58
C GLU A 11 -12.40 -22.28 8.49
N THR A 12 -11.09 -22.53 8.61
CA THR A 12 -10.15 -22.29 7.51
C THR A 12 -10.51 -23.14 6.30
N ASP A 13 -10.84 -24.42 6.48
CA ASP A 13 -11.31 -25.30 5.41
C ASP A 13 -12.56 -24.75 4.71
N ARG A 14 -13.48 -24.11 5.45
CA ARG A 14 -14.67 -23.45 4.87
C ARG A 14 -14.31 -22.20 4.07
N ILE A 15 -13.40 -21.37 4.57
CA ILE A 15 -12.90 -20.18 3.87
C ILE A 15 -12.19 -20.63 2.58
N SER A 16 -11.25 -21.56 2.68
CA SER A 16 -10.52 -22.11 1.55
C SER A 16 -11.44 -22.80 0.54
N THR A 17 -12.41 -23.60 0.98
CA THR A 17 -13.37 -24.24 0.06
C THR A 17 -14.19 -23.20 -0.70
N ARG A 18 -14.62 -22.11 -0.05
CA ARG A 18 -15.32 -21.00 -0.73
C ARG A 18 -14.38 -20.26 -1.69
N LEU A 19 -13.13 -20.01 -1.29
CA LEU A 19 -12.13 -19.37 -2.14
C LEU A 19 -11.78 -20.23 -3.37
N THR A 20 -11.62 -21.55 -3.22
CA THR A 20 -11.37 -22.48 -4.32
C THR A 20 -12.56 -22.56 -5.28
N LYS A 21 -13.79 -22.66 -4.75
CA LYS A 21 -15.02 -22.60 -5.57
C LYS A 21 -15.20 -21.25 -6.28
N ASN A 22 -14.72 -20.16 -5.68
CA ASN A 22 -14.75 -18.85 -6.30
C ASN A 22 -13.59 -18.67 -7.30
N LYS A 23 -12.42 -19.26 -7.08
CA LYS A 23 -11.28 -19.23 -8.04
C LYS A 23 -11.64 -19.89 -9.37
N SER A 24 -12.47 -20.93 -9.35
CA SER A 24 -12.97 -21.58 -10.57
C SER A 24 -14.13 -20.83 -11.25
N ARG A 25 -14.79 -19.90 -10.56
CA ARG A 25 -15.96 -19.14 -11.07
C ARG A 25 -15.68 -17.65 -11.34
N VAL A 26 -14.64 -17.09 -10.72
CA VAL A 26 -14.23 -15.68 -10.75
C VAL A 26 -12.69 -15.65 -10.70
N ARG A 27 -12.08 -14.80 -11.53
CA ARG A 27 -10.62 -14.57 -11.58
C ARG A 27 -10.13 -13.92 -10.26
N PHE A 28 -9.97 -14.72 -9.20
CA PHE A 28 -9.43 -14.27 -7.92
C PHE A 28 -7.91 -14.13 -8.01
N ALA A 29 -7.39 -12.92 -7.83
CA ALA A 29 -5.97 -12.63 -8.03
C ALA A 29 -5.14 -12.58 -6.74
N ARG A 30 -5.78 -12.32 -5.58
CA ARG A 30 -5.11 -12.19 -4.27
C ARG A 30 -6.08 -12.26 -3.10
N LEU A 31 -5.59 -12.68 -1.92
CA LEU A 31 -6.29 -12.54 -0.65
C LEU A 31 -5.85 -11.24 0.05
N LYS A 32 -6.76 -10.47 0.65
CA LYS A 32 -6.43 -9.29 1.46
C LYS A 32 -6.78 -9.57 2.93
N ALA A 33 -5.82 -9.39 3.83
CA ALA A 33 -6.03 -9.41 5.28
C ALA A 33 -5.82 -8.00 5.84
N VAL A 34 -6.76 -7.54 6.68
CA VAL A 34 -6.67 -6.26 7.38
C VAL A 34 -6.35 -6.55 8.84
N LEU A 35 -5.16 -6.12 9.29
CA LEU A 35 -4.67 -6.38 10.65
C LEU A 35 -4.81 -5.18 11.58
N GLN A 36 -5.67 -4.23 11.22
CA GLN A 36 -5.99 -3.04 12.02
C GLN A 36 -6.73 -3.43 13.30
N HIS A 37 -6.37 -2.81 14.42
CA HIS A 37 -7.19 -2.88 15.63
C HIS A 37 -8.46 -2.05 15.41
N GLY A 38 -9.60 -2.71 15.22
CA GLY A 38 -10.88 -2.03 15.01
C GLY A 38 -11.32 -1.22 16.24
N ARG A 39 -11.94 -0.05 16.01
CA ARG A 39 -12.78 0.64 17.01
C ARG A 39 -14.10 -0.12 17.28
N SER A 40 -14.40 -1.18 16.53
CA SER A 40 -15.57 -2.05 16.75
C SER A 40 -15.15 -3.43 17.26
N GLN A 41 -16.04 -4.05 18.04
CA GLN A 41 -15.87 -5.35 18.68
C GLN A 41 -15.65 -6.49 17.65
N MET A 42 -14.45 -6.61 17.10
CA MET A 42 -14.03 -7.85 16.45
C MET A 42 -13.64 -8.86 17.54
N THR A 43 -14.37 -9.97 17.60
CA THR A 43 -14.16 -11.06 18.57
C THR A 43 -12.90 -11.89 18.28
N GLU A 44 -12.26 -11.69 17.13
CA GLU A 44 -11.08 -12.43 16.68
C GLU A 44 -9.82 -11.55 16.71
N THR A 45 -8.74 -12.04 17.31
CA THR A 45 -7.48 -11.29 17.42
C THR A 45 -6.79 -11.19 16.06
N SER A 46 -6.09 -10.07 15.78
CA SER A 46 -5.30 -9.89 14.54
C SER A 46 -4.33 -11.05 14.28
N LYS A 47 -3.90 -11.74 15.34
CA LYS A 47 -3.10 -12.96 15.27
C LYS A 47 -3.81 -14.07 14.49
N ARG A 48 -5.04 -14.41 14.90
CA ARG A 48 -5.83 -15.47 14.25
C ARG A 48 -6.20 -15.09 12.82
N VAL A 49 -6.56 -13.83 12.58
CA VAL A 49 -6.84 -13.32 11.22
C VAL A 49 -5.64 -13.56 10.31
N LYS A 50 -4.43 -13.22 10.78
CA LYS A 50 -3.20 -13.42 10.00
C LYS A 50 -2.89 -14.90 9.77
N GLU A 51 -3.00 -15.75 10.80
CA GLU A 51 -2.77 -17.20 10.67
C GLU A 51 -3.70 -17.82 9.63
N ARG A 52 -5.00 -17.51 9.70
CA ARG A 52 -6.01 -17.98 8.75
C ARG A 52 -5.76 -17.45 7.34
N ALA A 53 -5.34 -16.21 7.20
CA ALA A 53 -5.04 -15.63 5.90
C ALA A 53 -3.79 -16.27 5.26
N LEU A 54 -2.75 -16.53 6.04
CA LEU A 54 -1.57 -17.27 5.59
C LEU A 54 -1.95 -18.68 5.15
N ASP A 55 -2.71 -19.43 5.95
CA ASP A 55 -3.14 -20.78 5.62
C ASP A 55 -4.06 -20.81 4.38
N ALA A 56 -5.08 -19.95 4.32
CA ALA A 56 -5.98 -19.87 3.18
C ALA A 56 -5.25 -19.50 1.88
N SER A 57 -4.36 -18.50 1.92
CA SER A 57 -3.58 -18.08 0.75
C SER A 57 -2.59 -19.15 0.28
N ASN A 58 -2.03 -19.96 1.19
CA ASN A 58 -1.24 -21.15 0.87
C ASN A 58 -2.11 -22.19 0.14
N GLN A 59 -3.27 -22.53 0.71
CA GLN A 59 -4.15 -23.57 0.16
C GLN A 59 -4.67 -23.24 -1.24
N VAL A 60 -4.92 -21.96 -1.54
CA VAL A 60 -5.40 -21.54 -2.86
C VAL A 60 -4.30 -21.03 -3.81
N ALA A 61 -3.03 -21.05 -3.37
CA ALA A 61 -1.86 -20.63 -4.14
C ALA A 61 -2.02 -19.23 -4.78
N VAL A 62 -2.37 -18.24 -3.97
CA VAL A 62 -2.44 -16.83 -4.38
C VAL A 62 -1.69 -15.93 -3.39
N PRO A 63 -1.19 -14.77 -3.85
CA PRO A 63 -0.57 -13.78 -2.99
C PRO A 63 -1.49 -13.31 -1.85
N LEU A 64 -0.90 -13.11 -0.67
CA LEU A 64 -1.54 -12.42 0.45
C LEU A 64 -1.10 -10.96 0.50
N MET A 65 -2.05 -10.04 0.44
CA MET A 65 -1.86 -8.64 0.78
C MET A 65 -2.23 -8.40 2.23
N VAL A 66 -1.33 -7.82 3.02
CA VAL A 66 -1.57 -7.46 4.41
C VAL A 66 -1.60 -5.95 4.57
N HIS A 67 -2.76 -5.42 4.94
CA HIS A 67 -2.89 -4.07 5.48
C HIS A 67 -2.37 -4.09 6.92
N HIS A 68 -1.24 -3.44 7.13
CA HIS A 68 -0.57 -3.35 8.41
C HIS A 68 -0.47 -1.89 8.82
N THR A 69 -1.51 -1.41 9.51
CA THR A 69 -1.59 -0.05 10.06
C THR A 69 -2.34 -0.15 11.38
N ILE A 70 -1.82 0.46 12.45
CA ILE A 70 -2.35 0.29 13.82
C ILE A 70 -2.52 -1.20 14.15
N SER A 71 -1.52 -2.01 13.81
CA SER A 71 -1.60 -3.45 13.98
C SER A 71 -1.11 -3.87 15.36
N SER A 72 -1.80 -4.84 15.97
CA SER A 72 -1.28 -5.53 17.15
C SER A 72 -0.23 -6.60 16.82
N ILE A 73 0.01 -6.86 15.53
CA ILE A 73 1.11 -7.71 15.08
C ILE A 73 2.35 -6.84 14.95
N PRO A 74 3.45 -7.12 15.67
CA PRO A 74 4.64 -6.29 15.62
C PRO A 74 5.36 -6.41 14.27
N VAL A 75 6.12 -5.37 13.93
CA VAL A 75 7.00 -5.40 12.74
C VAL A 75 8.16 -6.36 12.94
N VAL A 76 8.78 -6.30 14.12
CA VAL A 76 9.88 -7.18 14.55
C VAL A 76 9.31 -8.35 15.34
N GLY A 77 9.62 -9.57 14.91
CA GLY A 77 9.25 -10.80 15.60
C GLY A 77 10.23 -11.16 16.72
N SER A 78 9.75 -11.95 17.67
CA SER A 78 10.59 -12.79 18.53
C SER A 78 10.42 -14.24 18.10
N ASP A 79 11.34 -15.13 18.48
CA ASP A 79 11.27 -16.56 18.17
C ASP A 79 9.86 -17.14 18.39
N ASN A 80 9.35 -17.85 17.38
CA ASN A 80 8.04 -18.49 17.35
C ASN A 80 6.81 -17.56 17.55
N LYS A 81 6.94 -16.24 17.33
CA LYS A 81 5.81 -15.30 17.30
C LYS A 81 5.66 -14.64 15.94
N LEU A 82 4.41 -14.46 15.53
CA LEU A 82 4.06 -13.80 14.27
C LEU A 82 4.53 -12.34 14.28
N SER A 83 5.09 -11.92 13.15
CA SER A 83 5.50 -10.54 12.85
C SER A 83 5.26 -10.19 11.39
N CYS A 84 4.96 -8.92 11.10
CA CYS A 84 4.66 -8.48 9.74
C CYS A 84 5.66 -7.39 9.34
N PRO A 85 6.55 -7.63 8.37
CA PRO A 85 6.45 -8.64 7.30
C PRO A 85 7.17 -9.97 7.57
N GLY A 86 7.69 -10.24 8.77
CA GLY A 86 8.55 -11.41 9.04
C GLY A 86 7.99 -12.77 8.59
N ASP A 87 6.68 -12.99 8.69
CA ASP A 87 6.03 -14.24 8.25
C ASP A 87 5.45 -14.21 6.82
N LEU A 88 5.65 -13.12 6.08
CA LEU A 88 5.19 -13.02 4.70
C LEU A 88 6.12 -13.80 3.76
N ARG A 89 5.53 -14.43 2.74
CA ARG A 89 6.23 -15.28 1.77
C ARG A 89 6.62 -14.47 0.54
N CYS A 90 7.47 -15.05 -0.31
CA CYS A 90 7.73 -14.52 -1.65
C CYS A 90 6.41 -14.30 -2.40
N GLY A 91 6.24 -13.10 -2.97
CA GLY A 91 5.04 -12.70 -3.70
C GLY A 91 3.93 -12.09 -2.83
N ASP A 92 3.98 -12.21 -1.51
CA ASP A 92 3.05 -11.52 -0.62
C ASP A 92 3.32 -10.00 -0.63
N ILE A 93 2.30 -9.21 -0.28
CA ILE A 93 2.31 -7.75 -0.38
C ILE A 93 2.09 -7.15 1.02
N TYR A 94 2.99 -6.29 1.46
CA TYR A 94 2.81 -5.44 2.62
C TYR A 94 2.33 -4.07 2.13
N THR A 95 1.11 -3.64 2.50
CA THR A 95 0.56 -2.33 2.08
C THR A 95 0.48 -1.37 3.26
N HIS A 96 0.35 -0.07 2.96
CA HIS A 96 0.47 1.05 3.89
C HIS A 96 1.88 1.24 4.44
N THR A 97 2.89 0.97 3.60
CA THR A 97 4.32 0.98 3.99
C THR A 97 4.77 2.27 4.67
N TYR A 98 4.17 3.42 4.34
CA TYR A 98 4.67 4.75 4.72
C TYR A 98 3.86 5.48 5.80
N HIS A 99 3.13 4.76 6.64
CA HIS A 99 2.40 5.37 7.76
C HIS A 99 3.33 5.67 8.96
N GLY A 100 3.06 6.75 9.69
CA GLY A 100 3.83 7.13 10.90
C GLY A 100 3.19 6.71 12.24
N LEU A 101 2.12 5.92 12.20
CA LEU A 101 1.40 5.39 13.37
C LEU A 101 2.17 4.30 14.13
N PRO A 102 1.77 3.94 15.37
CA PRO A 102 2.33 2.78 16.07
C PRO A 102 2.36 1.55 15.17
N SER A 103 3.40 0.72 15.29
CA SER A 103 3.74 -0.39 14.39
C SER A 103 4.25 0.02 12.99
N THR A 104 4.68 1.27 12.82
CA THR A 104 5.39 1.72 11.60
C THR A 104 6.68 0.95 11.35
N ILE A 105 7.18 1.02 10.12
CA ILE A 105 8.41 0.35 9.67
C ILE A 105 9.70 1.01 10.20
N ILE A 106 9.58 2.20 10.79
CA ILE A 106 10.70 2.94 11.37
C ILE A 106 10.78 2.66 12.87
N ASP A 107 11.97 2.31 13.33
CA ASP A 107 12.26 2.14 14.75
C ASP A 107 12.31 3.52 15.44
N GLU A 108 11.38 3.77 16.36
CA GLU A 108 11.23 5.06 17.05
C GLU A 108 12.50 5.49 17.82
N LYS A 109 13.30 4.54 18.30
CA LYS A 109 14.49 4.84 19.11
C LYS A 109 15.68 5.23 18.25
N SER A 110 15.89 4.54 17.15
CA SER A 110 17.04 4.71 16.27
C SER A 110 16.77 5.60 15.06
N GLY A 111 15.50 5.81 14.70
CA GLY A 111 15.10 6.51 13.47
C GLY A 111 15.36 5.72 12.18
N ASN A 112 15.77 4.45 12.29
CA ASN A 112 16.13 3.61 11.16
C ASN A 112 14.97 2.69 10.74
N ILE A 113 14.97 2.27 9.49
CA ILE A 113 14.08 1.21 9.00
C ILE A 113 14.45 -0.11 9.68
N HIS A 114 13.48 -0.84 10.25
CA HIS A 114 13.78 -2.14 10.87
C HIS A 114 14.40 -3.12 9.85
N SER A 115 15.42 -3.88 10.26
CA SER A 115 16.14 -4.83 9.39
C SER A 115 15.23 -5.90 8.76
N THR A 116 14.18 -6.31 9.48
CA THR A 116 13.18 -7.30 9.02
C THR A 116 12.49 -6.89 7.72
N LEU A 117 12.36 -5.59 7.42
CA LEU A 117 11.80 -5.12 6.14
C LEU A 117 12.73 -5.46 4.97
N TRP A 118 14.03 -5.29 5.15
CA TRP A 118 15.04 -5.65 4.17
C TRP A 118 15.10 -7.16 3.96
N ASP A 119 14.99 -7.94 5.04
CA ASP A 119 14.97 -9.41 4.96
C ASP A 119 13.71 -9.91 4.23
N ALA A 120 12.55 -9.31 4.50
CA ALA A 120 11.32 -9.59 3.76
C ALA A 120 11.43 -9.21 2.28
N ARG A 121 12.02 -8.05 1.96
CA ARG A 121 12.28 -7.64 0.57
C ARG A 121 13.19 -8.64 -0.15
N LYS A 122 14.30 -9.05 0.47
CA LYS A 122 15.21 -10.07 -0.06
C LYS A 122 14.49 -11.41 -0.28
N ARG A 123 13.51 -11.73 0.56
CA ARG A 123 12.64 -12.92 0.41
C ARG A 123 11.67 -12.82 -0.77
N GLY A 124 11.45 -11.63 -1.31
CA GLY A 124 10.52 -11.36 -2.41
C GLY A 124 9.15 -10.86 -1.99
N VAL A 125 9.01 -10.29 -0.78
CA VAL A 125 7.80 -9.56 -0.36
C VAL A 125 7.77 -8.20 -1.07
N PHE A 126 6.63 -7.83 -1.63
CA PHE A 126 6.43 -6.51 -2.24
C PHE A 126 5.95 -5.49 -1.20
N PHE A 127 6.56 -4.31 -1.22
CA PHE A 127 6.12 -3.15 -0.43
C PHE A 127 5.27 -2.21 -1.28
N ASP A 128 4.00 -2.09 -0.90
CA ASP A 128 2.98 -1.27 -1.55
C ASP A 128 2.72 0.00 -0.74
N VAL A 129 2.59 1.13 -1.44
CA VAL A 129 2.34 2.43 -0.81
C VAL A 129 1.00 2.42 -0.06
N GLY A 130 -0.09 2.08 -0.75
CA GLY A 130 -1.44 2.13 -0.18
C GLY A 130 -1.72 3.48 0.48
N HIS A 131 -1.64 4.59 -0.26
CA HIS A 131 -1.62 5.93 0.34
C HIS A 131 -2.79 6.18 1.32
N GLY A 132 -4.01 5.95 0.85
CA GLY A 132 -5.23 6.03 1.64
C GLY A 132 -5.49 7.42 2.24
N GLU A 133 -6.44 7.46 3.17
CA GLU A 133 -6.71 8.64 3.99
C GLU A 133 -5.76 8.75 5.20
N GLY A 134 -5.15 7.64 5.63
CA GLY A 134 -4.41 7.55 6.91
C GLY A 134 -3.03 6.87 6.85
N SER A 135 -2.51 6.54 5.66
CA SER A 135 -1.44 5.55 5.52
C SER A 135 -0.16 6.05 4.85
N PHE A 136 -0.06 7.36 4.60
CA PHE A 136 1.15 7.98 4.08
C PHE A 136 1.52 9.22 4.89
N THR A 137 2.76 9.29 5.33
CA THR A 137 3.35 10.47 5.98
C THR A 137 4.61 10.88 5.24
N TRP A 138 4.82 12.19 5.08
CA TRP A 138 6.05 12.71 4.47
C TRP A 138 7.29 12.24 5.20
N THR A 139 7.28 12.32 6.54
CA THR A 139 8.42 11.95 7.38
C THR A 139 8.92 10.53 7.12
N VAL A 140 8.02 9.54 7.10
CA VAL A 140 8.41 8.13 6.87
C VAL A 140 8.88 7.93 5.43
N ALA A 141 8.22 8.56 4.46
CA ALA A 141 8.60 8.46 3.05
C ALA A 141 9.98 9.09 2.77
N GLU A 142 10.30 10.22 3.42
CA GLU A 142 11.60 10.89 3.35
C GLU A 142 12.72 10.05 3.96
N ILE A 143 12.49 9.47 5.15
CA ILE A 143 13.45 8.54 5.78
C ILE A 143 13.72 7.35 4.86
N CYS A 144 12.67 6.79 4.25
CA CYS A 144 12.81 5.67 3.32
C CYS A 144 13.58 6.04 2.06
N ALA A 145 13.28 7.19 1.45
CA ALA A 145 13.97 7.71 0.28
C ALA A 145 15.47 7.92 0.54
N GLN A 146 15.82 8.54 1.68
CA GLN A 146 17.21 8.77 2.09
C GLN A 146 18.01 7.48 2.30
N ASN A 147 17.33 6.37 2.64
CA ASN A 147 17.93 5.06 2.85
C ASN A 147 17.76 4.11 1.65
N GLY A 148 17.23 4.59 0.52
CA GLY A 148 17.03 3.78 -0.70
C GLY A 148 15.93 2.72 -0.59
N PHE A 149 15.01 2.83 0.37
CA PHE A 149 13.88 1.92 0.53
C PHE A 149 12.65 2.41 -0.26
N TRP A 150 12.68 2.22 -1.58
CA TRP A 150 11.61 2.61 -2.49
C TRP A 150 10.43 1.63 -2.50
N PRO A 151 9.19 2.05 -2.78
CA PRO A 151 8.09 1.11 -2.91
C PRO A 151 8.31 0.21 -4.12
N ASP A 152 7.90 -1.05 -4.00
CA ASP A 152 7.82 -1.93 -5.16
C ASP A 152 6.54 -1.65 -5.97
N ILE A 153 5.48 -1.19 -5.29
CA ILE A 153 4.18 -0.82 -5.88
C ILE A 153 3.76 0.56 -5.37
N ILE A 154 3.43 1.46 -6.28
CA ILE A 154 2.77 2.74 -5.92
C ILE A 154 1.26 2.56 -6.12
N SER A 155 0.49 2.70 -5.04
CA SER A 155 -0.97 2.61 -5.06
C SER A 155 -1.63 3.65 -4.15
N THR A 156 -2.91 3.88 -4.40
CA THR A 156 -3.67 4.99 -3.80
C THR A 156 -4.49 4.58 -2.59
N ASP A 157 -4.88 3.30 -2.46
CA ASP A 157 -5.98 2.87 -1.57
C ASP A 157 -7.21 3.79 -1.71
N LEU A 158 -7.60 4.08 -2.96
CA LEU A 158 -8.66 5.04 -3.24
C LEU A 158 -10.02 4.57 -2.72
N HIS A 159 -10.71 5.44 -1.98
CA HIS A 159 -12.10 5.24 -1.54
C HIS A 159 -12.78 6.60 -1.35
N SER A 160 -14.08 6.62 -1.08
CA SER A 160 -14.89 7.85 -0.93
C SER A 160 -14.40 8.84 0.14
N GLY A 161 -13.43 8.46 0.97
CA GLY A 161 -12.85 9.31 2.00
C GLY A 161 -11.59 10.05 1.55
N ASN A 162 -10.99 9.69 0.40
CA ASN A 162 -9.73 10.25 -0.06
C ASN A 162 -9.66 10.63 -1.55
N THR A 163 -10.77 10.50 -2.28
CA THR A 163 -10.90 10.93 -3.68
C THR A 163 -10.75 12.44 -3.85
N ASP A 164 -11.09 13.21 -2.81
CA ASP A 164 -10.90 14.66 -2.70
C ASP A 164 -9.65 15.02 -1.89
N GLY A 165 -8.76 14.05 -1.67
CA GLY A 165 -7.52 14.20 -0.91
C GLY A 165 -7.48 13.36 0.36
N PRO A 166 -6.30 12.86 0.76
CA PRO A 166 -4.96 13.30 0.34
C PRO A 166 -4.33 12.46 -0.80
N ALA A 167 -5.04 11.41 -1.27
CA ALA A 167 -4.56 10.51 -2.31
C ALA A 167 -4.97 10.96 -3.72
N TYR A 168 -6.22 11.41 -3.90
CA TYR A 168 -6.84 11.92 -5.13
C TYR A 168 -6.89 10.94 -6.31
N ASP A 169 -5.72 10.55 -6.81
CA ASP A 169 -5.53 9.66 -7.95
C ASP A 169 -4.12 9.06 -7.95
N LEU A 170 -3.82 8.21 -8.92
CA LEU A 170 -2.54 7.51 -8.97
C LEU A 170 -1.37 8.44 -9.35
N VAL A 171 -1.58 9.36 -10.30
CA VAL A 171 -0.51 10.26 -10.77
C VAL A 171 -0.09 11.27 -9.72
N THR A 172 -1.00 11.62 -8.83
CA THR A 172 -0.74 12.34 -7.59
C THR A 172 0.25 11.58 -6.72
N VAL A 173 -0.05 10.33 -6.38
CA VAL A 173 0.82 9.54 -5.50
C VAL A 173 2.18 9.32 -6.18
N MET A 174 2.19 9.08 -7.50
CA MET A 174 3.43 9.03 -8.30
C MET A 174 4.23 10.34 -8.19
N SER A 175 3.56 11.50 -8.20
CA SER A 175 4.22 12.81 -8.05
C SER A 175 4.87 12.98 -6.68
N LYS A 176 4.32 12.39 -5.61
CA LYS A 176 4.98 12.36 -4.29
C LYS A 176 6.31 11.62 -4.36
N PHE A 177 6.36 10.48 -5.04
CA PHE A 177 7.60 9.70 -5.20
C PHE A 177 8.58 10.36 -6.18
N LEU A 178 8.09 11.06 -7.20
CA LEU A 178 8.94 11.90 -8.06
C LEU A 178 9.61 12.99 -7.23
N HIS A 179 8.86 13.68 -6.37
CA HIS A 179 9.38 14.71 -5.48
C HIS A 179 10.44 14.17 -4.51
N LEU A 180 10.23 12.95 -3.99
CA LEU A 180 11.20 12.27 -3.10
C LEU A 180 12.49 11.84 -3.83
N GLY A 181 12.52 11.87 -5.17
CA GLY A 181 13.70 11.55 -5.97
C GLY A 181 13.70 10.15 -6.60
N MET A 182 12.57 9.43 -6.58
CA MET A 182 12.44 8.16 -7.29
C MET A 182 12.48 8.39 -8.81
N SER A 183 13.22 7.56 -9.54
CA SER A 183 13.37 7.73 -10.99
C SER A 183 12.03 7.48 -11.71
N ILE A 184 11.80 8.16 -12.84
CA ILE A 184 10.59 7.95 -13.65
C ILE A 184 10.46 6.50 -14.11
N ALA A 185 11.57 5.85 -14.46
CA ALA A 185 11.56 4.46 -14.87
C ALA A 185 11.08 3.54 -13.73
N ASP A 186 11.56 3.76 -12.50
CA ASP A 186 11.13 2.99 -11.34
C ASP A 186 9.67 3.29 -10.96
N ILE A 187 9.24 4.56 -11.04
CA ILE A 187 7.85 4.96 -10.81
C ILE A 187 6.92 4.24 -11.80
N VAL A 188 7.23 4.27 -13.11
CA VAL A 188 6.44 3.60 -14.13
C VAL A 188 6.39 2.09 -13.88
N LYS A 189 7.52 1.47 -13.53
CA LYS A 189 7.58 0.05 -13.15
C LYS A 189 6.71 -0.27 -11.93
N ALA A 190 6.70 0.61 -10.92
CA ALA A 190 5.92 0.45 -9.69
C ALA A 190 4.40 0.63 -9.89
N VAL A 191 3.95 1.18 -11.02
CA VAL A 191 2.52 1.30 -11.37
C VAL A 191 2.08 0.43 -12.55
N THR A 192 2.98 -0.36 -13.15
CA THR A 192 2.68 -1.23 -14.30
C THR A 192 3.14 -2.67 -14.08
N GLU A 193 4.43 -2.94 -14.28
CA GLU A 193 5.00 -4.28 -14.29
C GLU A 193 4.92 -4.95 -12.91
N THR A 194 5.34 -4.24 -11.85
CA THR A 194 5.38 -4.82 -10.52
C THR A 194 3.99 -5.15 -9.97
N PRO A 195 2.97 -4.27 -10.03
CA PRO A 195 1.62 -4.65 -9.59
C PRO A 195 1.03 -5.78 -10.45
N ALA A 196 1.28 -5.82 -11.76
CA ALA A 196 0.87 -6.94 -12.61
C ALA A 196 1.51 -8.27 -12.16
N ARG A 197 2.80 -8.27 -11.83
CA ARG A 197 3.51 -9.43 -11.26
C ARG A 197 2.95 -9.83 -9.90
N ALA A 198 2.70 -8.86 -9.02
CA ALA A 198 2.19 -9.09 -7.67
C ALA A 198 0.79 -9.71 -7.64
N ILE A 199 0.01 -9.59 -8.72
CA ILE A 199 -1.30 -10.25 -8.87
C ILE A 199 -1.28 -11.41 -9.87
N GLN A 200 -0.09 -11.90 -10.25
CA GLN A 200 0.13 -13.01 -11.18
C GLN A 200 -0.50 -12.78 -12.57
N LYS A 201 -0.35 -11.56 -13.10
CA LYS A 201 -0.90 -11.10 -14.38
C LYS A 201 0.13 -10.49 -15.34
N SER A 202 1.42 -10.74 -15.14
CA SER A 202 2.51 -10.24 -16.00
C SER A 202 2.37 -10.61 -17.47
N GLU A 203 1.76 -11.76 -17.76
CA GLU A 203 1.53 -12.23 -19.13
C GLU A 203 0.37 -11.47 -19.80
N ASP A 204 -0.58 -10.96 -19.01
CA ASP A 204 -1.79 -10.30 -19.51
C ASP A 204 -1.61 -8.77 -19.59
N ILE A 205 -1.04 -8.13 -18.55
CA ILE A 205 -1.01 -6.66 -18.39
C ILE A 205 0.34 -6.16 -17.85
N GLY A 206 0.51 -4.83 -17.79
CA GLY A 206 1.65 -4.17 -17.15
C GLY A 206 2.88 -3.99 -18.03
N LYS A 207 2.80 -4.28 -19.33
CA LYS A 207 3.88 -4.13 -20.31
C LYS A 207 3.34 -3.73 -21.68
N LEU A 208 4.13 -2.94 -22.43
CA LEU A 208 3.90 -2.68 -23.84
C LEU A 208 4.71 -3.68 -24.67
N ALA A 209 4.03 -4.48 -25.49
CA ALA A 209 4.67 -5.44 -26.40
C ALA A 209 3.76 -5.70 -27.61
N ILE A 210 4.37 -6.10 -28.73
CA ILE A 210 3.65 -6.51 -29.93
C ILE A 210 2.70 -7.66 -29.58
N GLY A 211 1.45 -7.57 -30.04
CA GLY A 211 0.40 -8.57 -29.80
C GLY A 211 -0.36 -8.44 -28.47
N ARG A 212 -0.02 -7.46 -27.61
CA ARG A 212 -0.78 -7.18 -26.39
C ARG A 212 -1.94 -6.20 -26.64
N GLU A 213 -2.94 -6.23 -25.75
CA GLU A 213 -4.04 -5.26 -25.75
C GLU A 213 -3.48 -3.83 -25.61
N ALA A 214 -4.04 -2.89 -26.39
CA ALA A 214 -3.58 -1.50 -26.43
C ALA A 214 -4.11 -0.70 -25.23
N ASP A 215 -3.67 -1.10 -24.04
CA ASP A 215 -3.86 -0.40 -22.77
C ASP A 215 -2.67 0.53 -22.53
N VAL A 216 -2.82 1.80 -22.86
CA VAL A 216 -1.72 2.76 -22.88
C VAL A 216 -2.12 4.02 -22.13
N THR A 217 -1.26 4.49 -21.24
CA THR A 217 -1.38 5.82 -20.63
C THR A 217 -0.20 6.66 -21.08
N VAL A 218 -0.47 7.83 -21.65
CA VAL A 218 0.53 8.84 -21.99
C VAL A 218 0.58 9.83 -20.83
N LEU A 219 1.78 10.01 -20.27
CA LEU A 219 2.03 10.89 -19.13
C LEU A 219 2.93 12.06 -19.56
N ARG A 220 2.76 13.20 -18.91
CA ARG A 220 3.66 14.35 -19.01
C ARG A 220 4.17 14.71 -17.61
N ILE A 221 5.45 15.07 -17.52
CA ILE A 221 6.00 15.75 -16.36
C ILE A 221 5.85 17.25 -16.61
N GLU A 222 5.19 17.93 -15.68
CA GLU A 222 5.00 19.38 -15.71
C GLU A 222 5.78 20.03 -14.57
N GLU A 223 6.47 21.13 -14.89
CA GLU A 223 6.94 22.07 -13.89
C GLU A 223 5.73 22.73 -13.22
N CYS A 224 5.80 22.87 -11.90
CA CYS A 224 4.75 23.48 -11.11
C CYS A 224 5.34 24.14 -9.86
N ASP A 225 4.50 24.87 -9.15
CA ASP A 225 4.85 25.43 -7.86
C ASP A 225 3.66 25.33 -6.92
N VAL A 226 3.42 24.11 -6.44
CA VAL A 226 2.23 23.75 -5.67
C VAL A 226 2.62 22.97 -4.42
N THR A 227 1.70 22.95 -3.47
CA THR A 227 1.86 22.14 -2.26
C THR A 227 1.11 20.82 -2.40
N MET A 228 1.65 19.77 -1.79
CA MET A 228 1.00 18.48 -1.61
C MET A 228 0.94 18.15 -0.11
N GLU A 229 -0.24 17.77 0.36
CA GLU A 229 -0.45 17.28 1.72
C GLU A 229 -0.23 15.76 1.83
N ASP A 230 0.07 15.27 3.05
CA ASP A 230 0.00 13.85 3.39
C ASP A 230 -1.29 13.50 4.16
N SER A 231 -1.38 12.27 4.66
CA SER A 231 -2.54 11.76 5.41
C SER A 231 -2.79 12.44 6.76
N TYR A 232 -1.92 13.34 7.19
CA TYR A 232 -2.00 14.06 8.45
C TYR A 232 -1.85 15.57 8.26
N GLY A 233 -2.04 16.04 7.03
CA GLY A 233 -2.04 17.45 6.68
C GLY A 233 -0.66 18.10 6.58
N GLN A 234 0.43 17.36 6.78
CA GLN A 234 1.77 17.92 6.55
C GLN A 234 1.97 18.23 5.08
N GLN A 235 2.65 19.32 4.81
CA GLN A 235 2.77 19.90 3.48
C GLN A 235 4.21 19.84 2.97
N ARG A 236 4.36 19.54 1.66
CA ARG A 236 5.61 19.71 0.92
C ARG A 236 5.36 20.48 -0.36
N ARG A 237 6.22 21.45 -0.64
CA ARG A 237 6.20 22.23 -1.88
C ARG A 237 6.91 21.45 -2.97
N ILE A 238 6.20 21.11 -4.03
CA ILE A 238 6.74 20.35 -5.16
C ILE A 238 7.01 21.26 -6.35
N ARG A 239 8.01 20.87 -7.16
CA ARG A 239 8.41 21.59 -8.37
C ARG A 239 8.03 20.89 -9.66
N GLN A 240 7.75 19.59 -9.59
CA GLN A 240 7.35 18.77 -10.72
C GLN A 240 6.21 17.86 -10.32
N ARG A 241 5.29 17.63 -11.25
CA ARG A 241 4.20 16.67 -11.10
C ARG A 241 4.02 15.84 -12.37
N ILE A 242 3.47 14.66 -12.22
CA ILE A 242 3.09 13.75 -13.30
C ILE A 242 1.60 13.96 -13.56
N ILE A 243 1.23 14.14 -14.83
CA ILE A 243 -0.17 14.23 -15.25
C ILE A 243 -0.46 13.27 -16.41
N PRO A 244 -1.68 12.69 -16.49
CA PRO A 244 -2.14 12.00 -17.68
C PRO A 244 -2.51 13.00 -18.77
N VAL A 245 -2.13 12.69 -20.01
CA VAL A 245 -2.53 13.49 -21.20
C VAL A 245 -3.35 12.68 -22.21
N ALA A 246 -3.25 11.36 -22.19
CA ALA A 246 -4.13 10.46 -22.93
C ALA A 246 -4.20 9.08 -22.27
N VAL A 247 -5.38 8.45 -22.28
CA VAL A 247 -5.60 7.09 -21.78
C VAL A 247 -6.32 6.28 -22.84
N PHE A 248 -5.75 5.13 -23.19
CA PHE A 248 -6.31 4.17 -24.11
C PHE A 248 -6.61 2.88 -23.36
N ARG A 249 -7.82 2.35 -23.55
CA ARG A 249 -8.21 1.00 -23.10
C ARG A 249 -8.63 0.20 -24.33
N ALA A 250 -7.98 -0.94 -24.55
CA ALA A 250 -8.17 -1.74 -25.77
C ALA A 250 -8.15 -0.90 -27.07
N GLY A 251 -7.24 0.07 -27.16
CA GLY A 251 -7.07 0.95 -28.32
C GLY A 251 -8.08 2.10 -28.45
N LYS A 252 -9.08 2.18 -27.57
CA LYS A 252 -10.06 3.28 -27.54
C LYS A 252 -9.58 4.38 -26.59
N LEU A 253 -9.62 5.63 -27.05
CA LEU A 253 -9.32 6.82 -26.24
C LEU A 253 -10.44 7.09 -25.22
N TYR A 254 -10.05 7.44 -23.99
CA TYR A 254 -10.96 7.83 -22.91
C TYR A 254 -10.66 9.25 -22.43
N GLU A 255 -11.70 9.90 -21.88
CA GLU A 255 -11.60 11.20 -21.23
C GLU A 255 -10.63 11.13 -20.04
N VAL A 256 -9.71 12.11 -19.98
CA VAL A 256 -8.81 12.30 -18.85
C VAL A 256 -9.44 13.35 -17.92
N ARG A 257 -9.52 13.01 -16.64
CA ARG A 257 -10.00 13.92 -15.59
C ARG A 257 -8.88 14.28 -14.64
N THR A 258 -8.98 15.47 -14.06
CA THR A 258 -8.13 15.94 -12.97
C THR A 258 -8.98 16.07 -11.71
N PRO A 259 -8.37 16.04 -10.52
CA PRO A 259 -9.08 16.33 -9.28
C PRO A 259 -9.74 17.71 -9.32
N ASP A 260 -10.96 17.81 -8.80
CA ASP A 260 -11.72 19.08 -8.75
C ASP A 260 -11.11 20.08 -7.77
N VAL A 261 -10.44 19.58 -6.73
CA VAL A 261 -9.78 20.37 -5.68
C VAL A 261 -8.36 19.85 -5.52
N TRP A 262 -7.37 20.75 -5.50
CA TRP A 262 -5.97 20.41 -5.26
C TRP A 262 -5.16 21.65 -4.85
N PRO A 263 -4.42 21.65 -3.72
CA PRO A 263 -4.59 20.76 -2.57
C PRO A 263 -5.88 21.10 -1.81
N ASN A 264 -6.46 20.11 -1.14
CA ASN A 264 -7.67 20.25 -0.34
C ASN A 264 -7.27 20.64 1.08
N ILE A 265 -7.04 21.94 1.27
CA ILE A 265 -6.59 22.51 2.54
C ILE A 265 -7.59 22.24 3.68
N GLU A 266 -8.89 22.26 3.40
CA GLU A 266 -9.91 21.98 4.42
C GLU A 266 -9.87 20.53 4.89
N LYS A 267 -9.70 19.57 3.96
CA LYS A 267 -9.47 18.17 4.31
C LYS A 267 -8.14 18.00 5.06
N ALA A 268 -7.08 18.65 4.62
CA ALA A 268 -5.77 18.59 5.28
C ALA A 268 -5.84 19.11 6.73
N LYS A 269 -6.58 20.20 6.99
CA LYS A 269 -6.87 20.70 8.34
C LYS A 269 -7.62 19.67 9.18
N LEU A 270 -8.66 19.04 8.63
CA LEU A 270 -9.41 17.98 9.31
C LEU A 270 -8.48 16.81 9.71
N LEU A 271 -7.66 16.33 8.78
CA LEU A 271 -6.76 15.20 8.99
C LEU A 271 -5.62 15.54 9.97
N SER A 272 -5.22 16.81 10.08
CA SER A 272 -4.20 17.25 11.03
C SER A 272 -4.56 16.98 12.50
N ALA A 273 -5.84 16.75 12.82
CA ALA A 273 -6.27 16.33 14.15
C ALA A 273 -5.60 15.00 14.60
N GLY A 274 -5.29 14.11 13.65
CA GLY A 274 -4.61 12.84 13.91
C GLY A 274 -3.10 12.94 14.13
N TRP A 275 -2.48 14.12 13.95
CA TRP A 275 -1.02 14.27 13.99
C TRP A 275 -0.41 13.85 15.34
N ASN A 276 -1.14 14.02 16.45
CA ASN A 276 -0.66 13.59 17.76
C ASN A 276 -0.57 12.06 17.89
N GLU A 277 -1.31 11.29 17.08
CA GLU A 277 -1.31 9.82 17.09
C GLU A 277 -0.08 9.22 16.42
N LEU A 278 0.60 10.01 15.58
CA LEU A 278 1.84 9.59 14.93
C LEU A 278 2.98 9.44 15.95
N VAL A 279 3.76 8.37 15.82
CA VAL A 279 5.00 8.12 16.57
C VAL A 279 6.23 8.54 15.77
N ILE A 280 6.12 8.56 14.44
CA ILE A 280 7.12 9.13 13.52
C ILE A 280 6.46 10.25 12.74
N LYS A 281 6.94 11.47 12.93
CA LYS A 281 6.35 12.70 12.37
C LYS A 281 7.34 13.85 12.34
N ASP A 282 6.99 14.88 11.60
CA ASP A 282 7.67 16.17 11.61
C ASP A 282 7.70 16.77 13.03
N LYS A 283 8.70 17.60 13.32
CA LYS A 283 8.83 18.24 14.64
C LYS A 283 7.70 19.22 14.93
N GLU A 284 7.25 19.91 13.89
CA GLU A 284 6.20 20.92 13.97
C GLU A 284 4.89 20.34 13.47
N LYS A 285 3.78 20.85 14.01
CA LYS A 285 2.45 20.50 13.54
C LYS A 285 2.20 21.07 12.13
N PRO A 286 1.26 20.48 11.36
CA PRO A 286 0.81 21.05 10.11
C PRO A 286 0.40 22.51 10.30
N HIS A 287 0.86 23.37 9.40
CA HIS A 287 0.49 24.77 9.34
C HIS A 287 -0.18 25.03 7.98
N PHE A 288 -1.24 25.84 8.00
CA PHE A 288 -2.07 26.16 6.84
C PHE A 288 -2.14 27.66 6.62
#